data_AF-A0A0M0JPI1-F1
#
_entry.id   AF-A0A0M0JPI1-F1
#
_cell.length_a   1.000
_cell.length_b   1.000
_cell.length_c   1.000
_cell.angle_alpha   90.00
_cell.angle_beta   90.00
_cell.angle_gamma   90.00
#
_symmetry.space_group_name_H-M   'P 1'
#
loop_
_entity.id
_entity.type
_entity.pdbx_description
1 polymer ?
#
loop_
_entity_poly.entity_id
_entity_poly.type
_entity_poly.pdbx_seq_one_letter_code
_entity_poly.pdbx_strand_id
1 'polypeptide(L)'
;MVVDSLGTEKASEVEVDTLKWLFFSLGMRTGINLQMFVMGLLVTLSSNEAIDELSKLYYPLFRGSFLLSFFGVLFGLLLFTWKRTGIDYAAILGVRADRTNYHAVVRYSSSLMFVNFFSFVTFWLVLTVRSHLYTYKHIWPLAAFIGTLAIVAYPVDWMPEWHDAAQRSALAHSIVRALLAPFSSPSFACNFVADVFCSMPKCFIDLLYSTCIFTSGEAFMVGGWDAQNKAFDHELVVCTNANPTYRASFILLSVLPFYIRFMQCIRQIHDAVRAGSEEWRQPLYNAGKYISSLLVVILSVTGGRSEYWLIASIWSTLFAFSWDVLVDWGIGPQPLRRFVRSLLTPSQPRNGGEFKGASYWLRPVRVFEPKWYVTAIVVDLVARLGWAVYISPSQTVVQQHVSLLLGTVELLRRATWALLRVEWAQIERMAKQVHAAELQIGMDAMAAVTVPKLQELREPLLPPTATKEERIEAQLALNAMRMEKEIS
;
A
#
# COMPACT_ATOMS: atom_id res chain seq x y z
N MET A 1 31.79 8.84 10.66
CA MET A 1 32.94 9.44 11.36
C MET A 1 33.68 8.50 12.31
N VAL A 2 33.10 7.44 12.88
CA VAL A 2 33.86 6.42 13.65
C VAL A 2 34.25 5.20 12.81
N VAL A 3 33.60 4.98 11.66
CA VAL A 3 33.88 3.83 10.76
C VAL A 3 35.07 4.09 9.85
N ASP A 4 35.39 5.35 9.54
CA ASP A 4 36.46 5.71 8.59
C ASP A 4 37.89 5.58 9.16
N SER A 5 38.04 5.26 10.45
CA SER A 5 39.34 5.07 11.12
C SER A 5 39.62 3.63 11.58
N LEU A 6 38.70 2.70 11.32
CA LEU A 6 38.86 1.29 11.67
C LEU A 6 39.48 0.54 10.49
N GLY A 7 40.55 -0.21 10.74
CA GLY A 7 41.07 -1.18 9.77
C GLY A 7 39.95 -2.12 9.31
N THR A 8 40.01 -2.58 8.06
CA THR A 8 38.97 -3.38 7.38
C THR A 8 38.45 -4.55 8.23
N GLU A 9 39.33 -5.19 9.01
CA GLU A 9 39.00 -6.29 9.91
C GLU A 9 38.14 -5.84 11.11
N LYS A 10 38.51 -4.74 11.79
CA LYS A 10 37.72 -4.18 12.90
C LYS A 10 36.38 -3.62 12.43
N ALA A 11 36.33 -3.04 11.23
CA ALA A 11 35.08 -2.60 10.62
C ALA A 11 34.14 -3.79 10.37
N SER A 12 34.68 -4.91 9.88
CA SER A 12 33.92 -6.15 9.65
C SER A 12 33.41 -6.78 10.95
N GLU A 13 34.21 -6.75 12.03
CA GLU A 13 33.83 -7.29 13.34
C GLU A 13 32.67 -6.48 13.96
N VAL A 14 32.76 -5.15 13.90
CA VAL A 14 31.68 -4.25 14.36
C VAL A 14 30.40 -4.45 13.56
N GLU A 15 30.49 -4.63 12.25
CA GLU A 15 29.32 -4.91 11.40
C GLU A 15 28.67 -6.25 11.77
N VAL A 16 29.47 -7.30 11.97
CA VAL A 16 29.00 -8.63 12.37
C VAL A 16 28.31 -8.58 13.74
N ASP A 17 28.89 -7.90 14.72
CA ASP A 17 28.29 -7.80 16.07
C ASP A 17 27.03 -6.95 16.08
N THR A 18 27.00 -5.88 15.28
CA THR A 18 25.78 -5.10 15.05
C THR A 18 24.68 -6.01 14.48
N LEU A 19 25.00 -6.83 13.48
CA LEU A 19 24.05 -7.75 12.88
C LEU A 19 23.56 -8.81 13.87
N LYS A 20 24.45 -9.41 14.68
CA LYS A 20 24.07 -10.34 15.74
C LYS A 20 23.11 -9.71 16.74
N TRP A 21 23.40 -8.48 17.18
CA TRP A 21 22.52 -7.73 18.08
C TRP A 21 21.15 -7.46 17.46
N LEU A 22 21.10 -7.09 16.18
CA LEU A 22 19.85 -6.89 15.45
C LEU A 22 18.97 -8.14 15.47
N PHE A 23 19.54 -9.30 15.14
CA PHE A 23 18.82 -10.58 15.13
C PHE A 23 18.39 -11.03 16.52
N PHE A 24 19.29 -10.94 17.52
CA PHE A 24 18.98 -11.27 18.90
C PHE A 24 17.84 -10.39 19.44
N SER A 25 17.94 -9.08 19.23
CA SER A 25 16.95 -8.09 19.68
C SER A 25 15.60 -8.29 18.97
N LEU A 26 15.61 -8.68 17.69
CA LEU A 26 14.38 -9.05 16.98
C LEU A 26 13.76 -10.32 17.57
N GLY A 27 14.54 -11.40 17.73
CA GLY A 27 14.07 -12.67 18.28
C GLY A 27 13.49 -12.53 19.69
N MET A 28 14.16 -11.76 20.56
CA MET A 28 13.68 -11.45 21.91
C MET A 28 12.33 -10.72 21.87
N ARG A 29 12.18 -9.67 21.05
CA ARG A 29 10.91 -8.94 20.92
C ARG A 29 9.80 -9.83 20.38
N THR A 30 10.08 -10.65 19.37
CA THR A 30 9.11 -11.61 18.83
C THR A 30 8.66 -12.61 19.91
N GLY A 31 9.61 -13.17 20.67
CA GLY A 31 9.32 -14.10 21.77
C GLY A 31 8.47 -13.46 22.88
N ILE A 32 8.83 -12.26 23.34
CA ILE A 32 8.06 -11.53 24.36
C ILE A 32 6.66 -11.19 23.84
N ASN A 33 6.53 -10.71 22.60
CA ASN A 33 5.24 -10.41 22.02
C ASN A 33 4.35 -11.66 21.91
N LEU A 34 4.92 -12.79 21.48
CA LEU A 34 4.19 -14.05 21.42
C LEU A 34 3.72 -14.49 22.81
N GLN A 35 4.60 -14.42 23.82
CA GLN A 35 4.26 -14.76 25.20
C GLN A 35 3.14 -13.87 25.74
N MET A 36 3.21 -12.56 25.52
CA MET A 36 2.18 -11.61 25.96
C MET A 36 0.86 -11.78 25.21
N PHE A 37 0.91 -12.15 23.92
CA PHE A 37 -0.28 -12.51 23.16
C PHE A 37 -0.96 -13.76 23.73
N VAL A 38 -0.18 -14.82 23.99
CA VAL A 38 -0.69 -16.05 24.63
C VAL A 38 -1.27 -15.74 26.02
N MET A 39 -0.58 -14.93 26.82
CA MET A 39 -1.10 -14.50 28.12
C MET A 39 -2.41 -13.71 27.98
N GLY A 40 -2.48 -12.81 27.00
CA GLY A 40 -3.69 -12.05 26.65
C GLY A 40 -4.88 -12.95 26.30
N LEU A 41 -4.64 -14.03 25.55
CA LEU A 41 -5.67 -15.04 25.27
C LEU A 41 -6.12 -15.76 26.54
N LEU A 42 -5.17 -16.21 27.36
CA LEU A 42 -5.48 -16.94 28.59
C LEU A 42 -6.30 -16.10 29.57
N VAL A 43 -5.95 -14.83 29.78
CA VAL A 43 -6.70 -13.93 30.69
C VAL A 43 -8.12 -13.67 30.17
N THR A 44 -8.27 -13.49 28.86
CA THR A 44 -9.58 -13.28 28.22
C THR A 44 -10.47 -14.51 28.37
N LEU A 45 -9.92 -15.72 28.20
CA LEU A 45 -10.65 -16.98 28.37
C LEU A 45 -11.05 -17.24 29.83
N SER A 46 -10.29 -16.72 30.79
CA SER A 46 -10.56 -16.88 32.23
C SER A 46 -11.52 -15.84 32.82
N SER A 47 -12.17 -15.05 31.97
CA SER A 47 -12.91 -13.86 32.39
C SER A 47 -14.30 -14.13 32.94
N ASN A 48 -14.77 -13.22 33.80
CA ASN A 48 -16.19 -13.15 34.19
C ASN A 48 -16.90 -12.06 33.39
N GLU A 49 -18.24 -12.08 33.42
CA GLU A 49 -19.11 -11.16 32.65
C GLU A 49 -18.76 -9.68 32.87
N ALA A 50 -18.54 -9.25 34.12
CA ALA A 50 -18.21 -7.86 34.40
C ALA A 50 -16.88 -7.40 33.79
N ILE A 51 -15.87 -8.27 33.79
CA ILE A 51 -14.57 -7.98 33.18
C ILE A 51 -14.68 -8.00 31.65
N ASP A 52 -15.45 -8.94 31.09
CA ASP A 52 -15.69 -9.01 29.64
C ASP A 52 -16.38 -7.75 29.11
N GLU A 53 -17.47 -7.31 29.76
CA GLU A 53 -18.21 -6.11 29.37
C GLU A 53 -17.34 -4.84 29.47
N LEU A 54 -16.62 -4.68 30.58
CA LEU A 54 -15.70 -3.56 30.74
C LEU A 54 -14.55 -3.60 29.73
N SER A 55 -14.09 -4.79 29.35
CA SER A 55 -13.05 -4.95 28.34
C SER A 55 -13.55 -4.56 26.95
N LYS A 56 -14.84 -4.78 26.62
CA LYS A 56 -15.43 -4.34 25.34
C LYS A 56 -15.36 -2.83 25.14
N LEU A 57 -15.36 -2.04 26.22
CA LEU A 57 -15.16 -0.59 26.16
C LEU A 57 -13.78 -0.25 25.58
N TYR A 58 -12.71 -0.87 26.04
CA TYR A 58 -11.35 -0.54 25.61
C TYR A 58 -10.83 -1.43 24.46
N TYR A 59 -11.53 -2.50 24.11
CA TYR A 59 -11.11 -3.42 23.04
C TYR A 59 -10.87 -2.74 21.68
N PRO A 60 -11.70 -1.79 21.21
CA PRO A 60 -11.45 -1.08 19.95
C PRO A 60 -10.07 -0.41 19.91
N LEU A 61 -9.64 0.17 21.04
CA LEU A 61 -8.32 0.80 21.17
C LEU A 61 -7.19 -0.20 21.00
N PHE A 62 -7.25 -1.31 21.75
CA PHE A 62 -6.22 -2.35 21.68
C PHE A 62 -6.19 -3.03 20.30
N ARG A 63 -7.36 -3.21 19.68
CA ARG A 63 -7.49 -3.71 18.31
C ARG A 63 -6.84 -2.77 17.31
N GLY A 64 -7.21 -1.49 17.29
CA GLY A 64 -6.66 -0.51 16.36
C GLY A 64 -5.14 -0.36 16.51
N SER A 65 -4.66 -0.30 17.75
CA SER A 65 -3.23 -0.23 18.08
C SER A 65 -2.48 -1.48 17.63
N PHE A 66 -3.04 -2.67 17.85
CA PHE A 66 -2.48 -3.92 17.35
C PHE A 66 -2.42 -3.93 15.82
N LEU A 67 -3.52 -3.62 15.13
CA LEU A 67 -3.58 -3.66 13.66
C LEU A 67 -2.57 -2.70 13.02
N LEU A 68 -2.34 -1.52 13.61
CA LEU A 68 -1.29 -0.58 13.17
C LEU A 68 0.12 -1.16 13.38
N SER A 69 0.39 -1.74 14.55
CA SER A 69 1.67 -2.39 14.81
C SER A 69 1.92 -3.57 13.87
N PHE A 70 0.89 -4.40 13.63
CA PHE A 70 0.96 -5.54 12.74
C PHE A 70 1.16 -5.12 11.29
N PHE A 71 0.46 -4.08 10.83
CA PHE A 71 0.68 -3.48 9.51
C PHE A 71 2.14 -3.05 9.33
N GLY A 72 2.73 -2.39 10.32
CA GLY A 72 4.13 -1.97 10.25
C GLY A 72 5.11 -3.15 10.17
N VAL A 73 4.87 -4.24 10.91
CA VAL A 73 5.65 -5.49 10.76
C VAL A 73 5.53 -6.04 9.34
N LEU A 74 4.30 -6.15 8.81
CA LEU A 74 4.08 -6.60 7.44
C LEU A 74 4.78 -5.71 6.43
N PHE A 75 4.68 -4.39 6.57
CA PHE A 75 5.35 -3.44 5.68
C PHE A 75 6.88 -3.58 5.72
N GLY A 76 7.46 -3.78 6.90
CA GLY A 76 8.88 -4.10 7.04
C GLY A 76 9.27 -5.40 6.35
N LEU A 77 8.44 -6.45 6.45
CA LEU A 77 8.65 -7.71 5.73
C LEU A 77 8.52 -7.54 4.20
N LEU A 78 7.64 -6.67 3.72
CA LEU A 78 7.53 -6.33 2.30
C LEU A 78 8.82 -5.67 1.79
N LEU A 79 9.31 -4.66 2.50
CA LEU A 79 10.57 -3.98 2.17
C LEU A 79 11.76 -4.95 2.14
N PHE A 80 11.83 -5.85 3.13
CA PHE A 80 12.83 -6.92 3.16
C PHE A 80 12.71 -7.83 1.95
N THR A 81 11.50 -8.28 1.63
CA THR A 81 11.24 -9.22 0.53
C THR A 81 11.61 -8.59 -0.81
N TRP A 82 11.16 -7.37 -1.09
CA TRP A 82 11.51 -6.67 -2.32
C TRP A 82 13.02 -6.45 -2.45
N LYS A 83 13.69 -6.06 -1.38
CA LYS A 83 15.16 -5.94 -1.37
C LYS A 83 15.84 -7.28 -1.64
N ARG A 84 15.36 -8.37 -1.03
CA ARG A 84 15.96 -9.71 -1.14
C ARG A 84 15.78 -10.33 -2.53
N THR A 85 14.67 -10.05 -3.19
CA THR A 85 14.33 -10.60 -4.51
C THR A 85 14.77 -9.71 -5.68
N GLY A 86 15.39 -8.56 -5.41
CA GLY A 86 15.87 -7.65 -6.45
C GLY A 86 14.76 -6.82 -7.10
N ILE A 87 13.64 -6.62 -6.41
CA ILE A 87 12.59 -5.70 -6.84
C ILE A 87 12.99 -4.27 -6.44
N ASP A 88 13.16 -3.38 -7.41
CA ASP A 88 13.45 -1.96 -7.27
C ASP A 88 12.20 -1.18 -6.84
N TYR A 89 11.72 -1.49 -5.63
CA TYR A 89 10.59 -0.80 -5.02
C TYR A 89 10.87 0.69 -4.81
N ALA A 90 12.14 1.08 -4.67
CA ALA A 90 12.56 2.45 -4.46
C ALA A 90 12.19 3.32 -5.67
N ALA A 91 12.56 2.89 -6.88
CA ALA A 91 12.20 3.63 -8.08
C ALA A 91 10.70 3.55 -8.42
N ILE A 92 10.02 2.45 -8.07
CA ILE A 92 8.57 2.31 -8.29
C ILE A 92 7.76 3.22 -7.35
N LEU A 93 8.14 3.30 -6.09
CA LEU A 93 7.49 4.17 -5.10
C LEU A 93 8.03 5.61 -5.15
N GLY A 94 9.08 5.89 -5.91
CA GLY A 94 9.72 7.21 -5.94
C GLY A 94 10.39 7.59 -4.62
N VAL A 95 10.93 6.61 -3.90
CA VAL A 95 11.66 6.79 -2.65
C VAL A 95 13.15 6.49 -2.84
N ARG A 96 13.98 7.02 -1.95
CA ARG A 96 15.43 6.84 -1.97
C ARG A 96 15.84 5.50 -1.35
N ALA A 97 16.40 4.59 -2.16
CA ALA A 97 16.84 3.27 -1.69
C ALA A 97 17.85 3.36 -0.54
N ASP A 98 18.80 4.32 -0.61
CA ASP A 98 19.84 4.54 0.40
C ASP A 98 19.29 4.97 1.77
N ARG A 99 18.04 5.43 1.82
CA ARG A 99 17.39 5.96 3.02
C ARG A 99 16.26 5.06 3.55
N THR A 100 16.15 3.84 3.04
CA THR A 100 15.13 2.88 3.48
C THR A 100 15.72 1.84 4.43
N ASN A 101 15.07 1.67 5.59
CA ASN A 101 15.51 0.78 6.66
C ASN A 101 14.36 -0.10 7.15
N TYR A 102 14.26 -1.30 6.60
CA TYR A 102 13.23 -2.27 7.00
C TYR A 102 13.42 -2.78 8.43
N HIS A 103 14.65 -2.87 8.94
CA HIS A 103 14.91 -3.27 10.33
C HIS A 103 14.33 -2.25 11.32
N ALA A 104 14.47 -0.95 11.02
CA ALA A 104 13.90 0.12 11.84
C ALA A 104 12.38 0.00 11.90
N VAL A 105 11.72 -0.14 10.74
CA VAL A 105 10.26 -0.34 10.66
C VAL A 105 9.82 -1.53 11.51
N VAL A 106 10.38 -2.72 11.29
CA VAL A 106 10.00 -3.93 12.05
C VAL A 106 10.24 -3.74 13.55
N ARG A 107 11.34 -3.07 13.93
CA ARG A 107 11.67 -2.80 15.34
C ARG A 107 10.63 -1.90 15.99
N TYR A 108 10.31 -0.75 15.39
CA TYR A 108 9.31 0.18 15.94
C TYR A 108 7.96 -0.50 16.09
N SER A 109 7.55 -1.21 15.05
CA SER A 109 6.27 -1.93 15.04
C SER A 109 6.23 -3.03 16.10
N SER A 110 7.32 -3.77 16.29
CA SER A 110 7.41 -4.81 17.33
C SER A 110 7.45 -4.23 18.75
N SER A 111 8.10 -3.07 18.94
CA SER A 111 8.09 -2.35 20.23
C SER A 111 6.70 -1.79 20.55
N LEU A 112 6.00 -1.23 19.56
CA LEU A 112 4.62 -0.78 19.72
C LEU A 112 3.70 -1.95 20.08
N MET A 113 3.86 -3.08 19.41
CA MET A 113 3.10 -4.29 19.70
C MET A 113 3.34 -4.77 21.14
N PHE A 114 4.57 -4.67 21.64
CA PHE A 114 4.90 -4.98 23.03
C PHE A 114 4.19 -4.05 24.01
N VAL A 115 4.26 -2.74 23.79
CA VAL A 115 3.55 -1.75 24.62
C VAL A 115 2.05 -2.07 24.65
N ASN A 116 1.47 -2.39 23.49
CA ASN A 116 0.06 -2.72 23.38
C ASN A 116 -0.32 -3.99 24.17
N PHE A 117 0.42 -5.09 23.99
CA PHE A 117 0.15 -6.34 24.70
C PHE A 117 0.42 -6.24 26.20
N PHE A 118 1.50 -5.58 26.60
CA PHE A 118 1.81 -5.35 28.01
C PHE A 118 0.71 -4.54 28.69
N SER A 119 0.26 -3.43 28.07
CA SER A 119 -0.84 -2.63 28.58
C SER A 119 -2.15 -3.43 28.63
N PHE A 120 -2.43 -4.28 27.63
CA PHE A 120 -3.62 -5.13 27.62
C PHE A 120 -3.62 -6.15 28.76
N VAL A 121 -2.52 -6.89 28.94
CA VAL A 121 -2.37 -7.88 30.01
C VAL A 121 -2.45 -7.21 31.37
N THR A 122 -1.82 -6.04 31.54
CA THR A 122 -1.83 -5.32 32.81
C THR A 122 -3.21 -4.72 33.11
N PHE A 123 -3.89 -4.18 32.10
CA PHE A 123 -5.29 -3.76 32.21
C PHE A 123 -6.16 -4.91 32.72
N TRP A 124 -6.07 -6.07 32.09
CA TRP A 124 -6.77 -7.29 32.51
C TRP A 124 -6.46 -7.72 33.94
N LEU A 125 -5.19 -7.69 34.33
CA LEU A 125 -4.76 -8.04 35.68
C LEU A 125 -5.36 -7.08 36.72
N VAL A 126 -5.36 -5.76 36.44
CA VAL A 126 -5.98 -4.75 37.31
C VAL A 126 -7.48 -4.98 37.48
N LEU A 127 -8.18 -5.35 36.40
CA LEU A 127 -9.60 -5.69 36.47
C LEU A 127 -9.88 -6.95 37.30
N THR A 128 -8.96 -7.92 37.26
CA THR A 128 -9.09 -9.22 37.94
C THR A 128 -8.79 -9.12 39.42
N VAL A 129 -7.70 -8.43 39.80
CA VAL A 129 -7.25 -8.34 41.20
C VAL A 129 -8.15 -7.44 42.04
N ARG A 130 -8.83 -6.44 41.44
CA ARG A 130 -9.74 -5.50 42.11
C ARG A 130 -9.16 -4.85 43.38
N SER A 131 -7.86 -4.51 43.35
CA SER A 131 -7.21 -3.73 44.41
C SER A 131 -7.48 -2.22 44.24
N HIS A 132 -6.85 -1.36 45.06
CA HIS A 132 -6.86 0.10 44.87
C HIS A 132 -6.44 0.54 43.44
N LEU A 133 -5.73 -0.33 42.71
CA LEU A 133 -5.35 -0.09 41.31
C LEU A 133 -6.55 -0.06 40.35
N TYR A 134 -7.69 -0.65 40.73
CA TYR A 134 -8.90 -0.67 39.90
C TYR A 134 -9.41 0.73 39.55
N THR A 135 -9.26 1.70 40.45
CA THR A 135 -9.60 3.11 40.21
C THR A 135 -8.82 3.70 39.02
N TYR A 136 -7.61 3.20 38.79
CA TYR A 136 -6.70 3.64 37.73
C TYR A 136 -6.70 2.74 36.49
N LYS A 137 -7.73 1.89 36.33
CA LYS A 137 -7.88 0.93 35.22
C LYS A 137 -7.71 1.55 33.82
N HIS A 138 -8.12 2.79 33.63
CA HIS A 138 -8.07 3.51 32.35
C HIS A 138 -6.65 3.94 31.93
N ILE A 139 -5.67 3.94 32.84
CA ILE A 139 -4.30 4.38 32.54
C ILE A 139 -3.61 3.44 31.55
N TRP A 140 -3.85 2.13 31.63
CA TRP A 140 -3.21 1.15 30.75
C TRP A 140 -3.68 1.25 29.29
N PRO A 141 -4.99 1.29 28.99
CA PRO A 141 -5.46 1.61 27.65
C PRO A 141 -4.95 2.98 27.16
N LEU A 142 -4.94 4.00 28.03
CA LEU A 142 -4.43 5.33 27.68
C LEU A 142 -2.95 5.29 27.28
N ALA A 143 -2.11 4.56 28.02
CA ALA A 143 -0.70 4.40 27.73
C ALA A 143 -0.47 3.69 26.38
N ALA A 144 -1.26 2.66 26.06
CA ALA A 144 -1.21 2.01 24.75
C ALA A 144 -1.60 2.97 23.61
N PHE A 145 -2.64 3.78 23.83
CA PHE A 145 -3.11 4.75 22.83
C PHE A 145 -2.11 5.88 22.59
N ILE A 146 -1.61 6.52 23.66
CA ILE A 146 -0.57 7.55 23.55
C ILE A 146 0.70 6.98 22.93
N GLY A 147 1.11 5.76 23.31
CA GLY A 147 2.25 5.08 22.69
C GLY A 147 2.07 4.85 21.19
N THR A 148 0.86 4.47 20.77
CA THR A 148 0.50 4.32 19.34
C THR A 148 0.59 5.65 18.61
N LEU A 149 -0.02 6.71 19.14
CA LEU A 149 0.01 8.03 18.53
C LEU A 149 1.44 8.59 18.46
N ALA A 150 2.23 8.41 19.52
CA ALA A 150 3.62 8.84 19.55
C ALA A 150 4.41 8.13 18.45
N ILE A 151 4.35 6.81 18.34
CA ILE A 151 5.12 6.06 17.34
C ILE A 151 4.68 6.38 15.90
N VAL A 152 3.39 6.60 15.66
CA VAL A 152 2.87 6.97 14.33
C VAL A 152 3.23 8.41 13.97
N ALA A 153 3.16 9.34 14.92
CA ALA A 153 3.30 10.76 14.66
C ALA A 153 4.76 11.26 14.72
N TYR A 154 5.70 10.52 15.32
CA TYR A 154 7.03 11.08 15.62
C TYR A 154 7.96 11.11 14.39
N PRO A 155 8.27 12.30 13.83
CA PRO A 155 9.03 12.41 12.60
C PRO A 155 10.55 12.43 12.83
N VAL A 156 11.02 12.47 14.08
CA VAL A 156 12.43 12.79 14.40
C VAL A 156 13.24 11.55 14.81
N ASP A 157 14.47 11.50 14.33
CA ASP A 157 15.50 10.53 14.69
C ASP A 157 16.13 10.93 16.05
N TRP A 158 15.40 10.73 17.15
CA TRP A 158 15.81 11.17 18.49
C TRP A 158 16.74 10.19 19.22
N MET A 159 16.90 8.98 18.69
CA MET A 159 17.78 7.94 19.20
C MET A 159 18.88 7.66 18.17
N PRO A 160 20.13 7.39 18.58
CA PRO A 160 21.24 7.08 17.67
C PRO A 160 20.95 5.90 16.72
N GLU A 161 20.06 4.98 17.12
CA GLU A 161 19.66 3.83 16.32
C GLU A 161 18.55 4.15 15.31
N TRP A 162 18.01 5.36 15.33
CA TRP A 162 16.92 5.84 14.48
C TRP A 162 17.55 6.70 13.39
N HIS A 163 17.66 6.16 12.18
CA HIS A 163 18.26 6.83 11.02
C HIS A 163 17.33 6.70 9.81
N ASP A 164 16.03 6.92 10.02
CA ASP A 164 14.99 6.66 9.04
C ASP A 164 13.98 7.83 8.91
N ALA A 165 14.28 9.03 9.44
CA ALA A 165 13.45 10.22 9.29
C ALA A 165 13.11 10.53 7.83
N ALA A 166 14.05 10.30 6.90
CA ALA A 166 13.81 10.46 5.47
C ALA A 166 12.73 9.50 4.94
N GLN A 167 12.72 8.25 5.41
CA GLN A 167 11.70 7.27 5.04
C GLN A 167 10.32 7.67 5.61
N ARG A 168 10.27 8.09 6.88
CA ARG A 168 9.03 8.56 7.51
C ARG A 168 8.48 9.81 6.83
N SER A 169 9.35 10.76 6.48
CA SER A 169 9.00 11.96 5.72
C SER A 169 8.46 11.63 4.32
N ALA A 170 9.09 10.69 3.61
CA ALA A 170 8.62 10.23 2.29
C ALA A 170 7.24 9.57 2.36
N LEU A 171 6.99 8.77 3.41
CA LEU A 171 5.68 8.19 3.67
C LEU A 171 4.65 9.29 3.99
N ALA A 172 4.95 10.21 4.90
CA ALA A 172 4.06 11.32 5.26
C ALA A 172 3.72 12.19 4.04
N HIS A 173 4.71 12.50 3.19
CA HIS A 173 4.49 13.23 1.95
C HIS A 173 3.57 12.46 0.98
N SER A 174 3.75 11.13 0.87
CA SER A 174 2.87 10.29 0.04
C SER A 174 1.44 10.23 0.58
N ILE A 175 1.26 10.18 1.91
CA ILE A 175 -0.05 10.24 2.57
C ILE A 175 -0.71 11.59 2.29
N VAL A 176 -0.02 12.71 2.55
CA VAL A 176 -0.58 14.05 2.32
C VAL A 176 -0.98 14.23 0.87
N ARG A 177 -0.12 13.86 -0.09
CA ARG A 177 -0.47 13.95 -1.51
C ARG A 177 -1.62 13.03 -1.90
N ALA A 178 -1.76 11.86 -1.27
CA ALA A 178 -2.90 10.99 -1.49
C ALA A 178 -4.21 11.63 -0.99
N LEU A 179 -4.20 12.23 0.20
CA LEU A 179 -5.35 12.91 0.81
C LEU A 179 -5.76 14.19 0.05
N LEU A 180 -4.81 14.87 -0.60
CA LEU A 180 -5.06 16.08 -1.39
C LEU A 180 -5.74 15.82 -2.75
N ALA A 181 -6.10 14.58 -3.10
CA ALA A 181 -6.88 14.33 -4.30
C ALA A 181 -8.27 15.04 -4.22
N PRO A 182 -8.75 15.71 -5.28
CA PRO A 182 -8.26 15.73 -6.67
C PRO A 182 -7.26 16.86 -6.99
N PHE A 183 -6.79 17.61 -6.01
CA PHE A 183 -5.97 18.81 -6.19
C PHE A 183 -4.50 18.51 -6.50
N SER A 184 -4.03 17.28 -6.27
CA SER A 184 -2.69 16.82 -6.65
C SER A 184 -2.79 15.69 -7.66
N SER A 185 -1.94 15.71 -8.70
CA SER A 185 -1.81 14.57 -9.62
C SER A 185 -1.19 13.38 -8.87
N PRO A 186 -1.87 12.22 -8.82
CA PRO A 186 -1.46 11.10 -7.97
C PRO A 186 -0.33 10.30 -8.63
N SER A 187 0.79 10.16 -7.92
CA SER A 187 1.86 9.22 -8.29
C SER A 187 1.48 7.77 -8.01
N PHE A 188 2.30 6.81 -8.47
CA PHE A 188 2.14 5.39 -8.10
C PHE A 188 2.08 5.21 -6.58
N ALA A 189 3.00 5.84 -5.83
CA ALA A 189 3.01 5.78 -4.37
C ALA A 189 1.75 6.37 -3.74
N CYS A 190 1.20 7.46 -4.26
CA CYS A 190 -0.05 8.05 -3.77
C CYS A 190 -1.23 7.07 -3.94
N ASN A 191 -1.30 6.42 -5.11
CA ASN A 191 -2.31 5.39 -5.38
C ASN A 191 -2.14 4.18 -4.45
N PHE A 192 -0.89 3.72 -4.29
CA PHE A 192 -0.54 2.58 -3.44
C PHE A 192 -0.93 2.82 -1.98
N VAL A 193 -0.60 3.98 -1.41
CA VAL A 193 -0.95 4.35 -0.03
C VAL A 193 -2.47 4.43 0.14
N ALA A 194 -3.18 5.05 -0.79
CA ALA A 194 -4.63 5.14 -0.71
C ALA A 194 -5.32 3.75 -0.84
N ASP A 195 -4.73 2.83 -1.62
CA ASP A 195 -5.22 1.43 -1.70
C ASP A 195 -5.01 0.67 -0.39
N VAL A 196 -3.92 0.95 0.33
CA VAL A 196 -3.71 0.46 1.69
C VAL A 196 -4.78 1.03 2.64
N PHE A 197 -5.13 2.32 2.53
CA PHE A 197 -6.18 2.92 3.36
C PHE A 197 -7.56 2.29 3.16
N CYS A 198 -7.89 1.79 1.96
CA CYS A 198 -9.13 1.05 1.72
C CYS A 198 -9.24 -0.26 2.54
N SER A 199 -8.13 -0.77 3.07
CA SER A 199 -8.07 -1.93 3.97
C SER A 199 -8.10 -1.55 5.46
N MET A 200 -8.06 -0.25 5.78
CA MET A 200 -7.97 0.28 7.15
C MET A 200 -9.20 1.06 7.69
N PRO A 201 -10.41 1.10 7.09
CA PRO A 201 -11.52 1.89 7.64
C PRO A 201 -11.80 1.64 9.13
N LYS A 202 -11.69 0.39 9.57
CA LYS A 202 -11.93 0.03 10.98
C LYS A 202 -10.83 0.45 11.93
N CYS A 203 -9.57 0.46 11.48
CA CYS A 203 -8.50 1.10 12.25
C CYS A 203 -8.79 2.59 12.46
N PHE A 204 -9.29 3.30 11.44
CA PHE A 204 -9.66 4.71 11.57
C PHE A 204 -10.84 4.93 12.51
N ILE A 205 -11.85 4.04 12.46
CA ILE A 205 -12.99 4.05 13.39
C ILE A 205 -12.54 3.78 14.83
N ASP A 206 -11.62 2.84 15.04
CA ASP A 206 -11.07 2.53 16.36
C ASP A 206 -10.27 3.69 16.94
N LEU A 207 -9.50 4.38 16.11
CA LEU A 207 -8.80 5.61 16.49
C LEU A 207 -9.79 6.73 16.82
N LEU A 208 -10.87 6.89 16.03
CA LEU A 208 -11.93 7.86 16.31
C LEU A 208 -12.58 7.56 17.67
N TYR A 209 -13.00 6.32 17.90
CA TYR A 209 -13.61 5.90 19.15
C TYR A 209 -12.68 6.13 20.35
N SER A 210 -11.42 5.69 20.24
CA SER A 210 -10.40 5.87 21.29
C SER A 210 -10.15 7.34 21.59
N THR A 211 -10.03 8.17 20.55
CA THR A 211 -9.88 9.63 20.71
C THR A 211 -11.10 10.20 21.41
N CYS A 212 -12.30 9.81 20.99
CA CYS A 212 -13.55 10.30 21.55
C CYS A 212 -13.65 10.00 23.05
N ILE A 213 -13.51 8.74 23.47
CA ILE A 213 -13.75 8.35 24.88
C ILE A 213 -12.79 9.04 25.86
N PHE A 214 -11.56 9.31 25.45
CA PHE A 214 -10.58 10.00 26.29
C PHE A 214 -10.74 11.52 26.26
N THR A 215 -11.07 12.11 25.11
CA THR A 215 -11.25 13.57 25.00
C THR A 215 -12.58 14.05 25.57
N SER A 216 -13.63 13.22 25.54
CA SER A 216 -14.92 13.50 26.18
C SER A 216 -14.89 13.30 27.71
N GLY A 217 -13.84 12.65 28.22
CA GLY A 217 -13.74 12.26 29.63
C GLY A 217 -14.52 10.99 29.99
N GLU A 218 -15.31 10.42 29.07
CA GLU A 218 -16.15 9.25 29.33
C GLU A 218 -15.33 8.04 29.80
N ALA A 219 -14.12 7.85 29.28
CA ALA A 219 -13.22 6.77 29.70
C ALA A 219 -12.86 6.79 31.19
N PHE A 220 -12.93 7.95 31.85
CA PHE A 220 -12.67 8.11 33.29
C PHE A 220 -13.94 8.03 34.14
N MET A 221 -15.11 8.24 33.53
CA MET A 221 -16.41 8.23 34.19
C MET A 221 -17.09 6.87 34.18
N VAL A 222 -16.71 5.95 33.27
CA VAL A 222 -17.30 4.59 33.25
C VAL A 222 -17.00 3.87 34.58
N GLY A 223 -18.07 3.64 35.33
CA GLY A 223 -18.05 2.97 36.63
C GLY A 223 -17.83 1.45 36.55
N GLY A 224 -18.43 0.71 37.47
CA GLY A 224 -18.52 -0.74 37.40
C GLY A 224 -19.59 -1.20 36.40
N TRP A 225 -19.51 -2.48 36.03
CA TRP A 225 -20.59 -3.17 35.34
C TRP A 225 -21.57 -3.73 36.37
N ASP A 226 -22.85 -3.35 36.27
CA ASP A 226 -23.93 -3.93 37.04
C ASP A 226 -24.56 -5.11 36.26
N ALA A 227 -24.30 -6.32 36.74
CA ALA A 227 -24.81 -7.54 36.13
C ALA A 227 -26.33 -7.71 36.27
N GLN A 228 -26.98 -7.07 37.26
CA GLN A 228 -28.44 -7.15 37.43
C GLN A 228 -29.17 -6.32 36.38
N ASN A 229 -28.74 -5.07 36.21
CA ASN A 229 -29.34 -4.13 35.26
C ASN A 229 -28.75 -4.24 33.85
N LYS A 230 -27.68 -5.03 33.67
CA LYS A 230 -26.92 -5.16 32.42
C LYS A 230 -26.52 -3.80 31.85
N ALA A 231 -26.04 -2.93 32.73
CA ALA A 231 -25.67 -1.56 32.40
C ALA A 231 -24.41 -1.15 33.17
N PHE A 232 -23.72 -0.13 32.66
CA PHE A 232 -22.66 0.55 33.39
C PHE A 232 -23.27 1.60 34.31
N ASP A 233 -22.62 1.88 35.46
CA ASP A 233 -23.06 2.95 36.38
C ASP A 233 -23.22 4.32 35.67
N HIS A 234 -22.39 4.55 34.66
CA HIS A 234 -22.46 5.70 33.77
C HIS A 234 -22.34 5.22 32.32
N GLU A 235 -23.42 5.36 31.56
CA GLU A 235 -23.45 4.99 30.15
C GLU A 235 -22.72 6.03 29.27
N LEU A 236 -22.26 5.58 28.10
CA LEU A 236 -21.70 6.45 27.08
C LEU A 236 -22.82 7.27 26.42
N VAL A 237 -22.61 8.58 26.31
CA VAL A 237 -23.53 9.54 25.69
C VAL A 237 -22.92 10.15 24.42
N VAL A 238 -21.64 10.50 24.46
CA VAL A 238 -20.95 11.22 23.38
C VAL A 238 -20.40 10.26 22.33
N CYS A 239 -19.69 9.21 22.74
CA CYS A 239 -18.99 8.31 21.82
C CYS A 239 -19.85 7.15 21.33
N THR A 240 -21.10 7.46 20.96
CA THR A 240 -22.10 6.50 20.49
C THR A 240 -22.74 6.97 19.19
N ASN A 241 -23.30 6.04 18.42
CA ASN A 241 -24.03 6.37 17.20
C ASN A 241 -25.33 7.15 17.46
N ALA A 242 -25.77 7.29 18.72
CA ALA A 242 -26.88 8.17 19.09
C ALA A 242 -26.47 9.64 19.02
N ASN A 243 -25.18 9.96 19.26
CA ASN A 243 -24.65 11.30 19.11
C ASN A 243 -24.49 11.65 17.61
N PRO A 244 -25.13 12.73 17.11
CA PRO A 244 -25.07 13.09 15.69
C PRO A 244 -23.66 13.40 15.19
N THR A 245 -22.85 14.07 16.01
CA THR A 245 -21.46 14.45 15.65
C THR A 245 -20.59 13.21 15.53
N TYR A 246 -20.62 12.34 16.54
CA TYR A 246 -19.86 11.08 16.50
C TYR A 246 -20.29 10.20 15.32
N ARG A 247 -21.59 10.06 15.10
CA ARG A 247 -22.15 9.31 13.96
C ARG A 247 -21.68 9.87 12.62
N ALA A 248 -21.69 11.20 12.45
CA ALA A 248 -21.20 11.84 11.23
C ALA A 248 -19.71 11.56 11.00
N SER A 249 -18.87 11.68 12.04
CA SER A 249 -17.44 11.35 11.97
C SER A 249 -17.19 9.88 11.66
N PHE A 250 -17.97 8.97 12.25
CA PHE A 250 -17.91 7.53 11.97
C PHE A 250 -18.21 7.23 10.50
N ILE A 251 -19.29 7.79 9.95
CA ILE A 251 -19.66 7.62 8.54
C ILE A 251 -18.57 8.20 7.63
N LEU A 252 -18.09 9.40 7.95
CA LEU A 252 -17.04 10.06 7.17
C LEU A 252 -15.78 9.19 7.09
N LEU A 253 -15.24 8.74 8.22
CA LEU A 253 -14.01 7.92 8.24
C LEU A 253 -14.19 6.53 7.63
N SER A 254 -15.42 5.99 7.64
CA SER A 254 -15.74 4.73 6.95
C SER A 254 -15.66 4.87 5.43
N VAL A 255 -16.18 6.00 4.90
CA VAL A 255 -16.31 6.27 3.45
C VAL A 255 -15.03 6.87 2.86
N LEU A 256 -14.32 7.68 3.64
CA LEU A 256 -13.20 8.53 3.19
C LEU A 256 -12.13 7.78 2.37
N PRO A 257 -11.64 6.58 2.76
CA PRO A 257 -10.59 5.89 1.99
C PRO A 257 -10.98 5.58 0.54
N PHE A 258 -12.22 5.12 0.33
CA PHE A 258 -12.74 4.80 -0.99
C PHE A 258 -13.04 6.06 -1.79
N TYR A 259 -13.52 7.11 -1.13
CA TYR A 259 -13.73 8.42 -1.75
C TYR A 259 -12.41 9.01 -2.26
N ILE A 260 -11.33 8.93 -1.48
CA ILE A 260 -10.00 9.39 -1.91
C ILE A 260 -9.56 8.67 -3.18
N ARG A 261 -9.69 7.34 -3.23
CA ARG A 261 -9.33 6.56 -4.44
C ARG A 261 -10.18 6.95 -5.64
N PHE A 262 -11.47 7.14 -5.44
CA PHE A 262 -12.36 7.65 -6.49
C PHE A 262 -11.88 9.01 -7.02
N MET A 263 -11.59 9.97 -6.14
CA MET A 263 -11.11 11.30 -6.54
C MET A 263 -9.74 11.27 -7.23
N GLN A 264 -8.85 10.36 -6.83
CA GLN A 264 -7.58 10.11 -7.54
C GLN A 264 -7.83 9.61 -8.97
N CYS A 265 -8.79 8.70 -9.16
CA CYS A 265 -9.16 8.22 -10.48
C CYS A 265 -9.74 9.34 -11.36
N ILE A 266 -10.64 10.17 -10.82
CA ILE A 266 -11.17 11.35 -11.53
C ILE A 266 -10.06 12.29 -11.97
N ARG A 267 -9.09 12.55 -11.08
CA ARG A 267 -7.94 13.39 -11.41
C ARG A 267 -7.09 12.79 -12.54
N GLN A 268 -6.85 11.49 -12.52
CA GLN A 268 -6.09 10.80 -13.57
C GLN A 268 -6.81 10.82 -14.92
N ILE A 269 -8.14 10.67 -14.93
CA ILE A 269 -8.95 10.82 -16.15
C ILE A 269 -8.78 12.22 -16.73
N HIS A 270 -8.95 13.25 -15.89
CA HIS A 270 -8.78 14.64 -16.30
C HIS A 270 -7.39 14.90 -16.90
N ASP A 271 -6.33 14.45 -16.22
CA ASP A 271 -4.95 14.66 -16.68
C ASP A 271 -4.68 13.95 -18.02
N ALA A 272 -5.16 12.71 -18.19
CA ALA A 272 -4.99 11.96 -19.42
C ALA A 272 -5.79 12.55 -20.60
N VAL A 273 -7.04 12.97 -20.37
CA VAL A 273 -7.87 13.64 -21.38
C VAL A 273 -7.23 14.95 -21.81
N ARG A 274 -6.74 15.75 -20.86
CA ARG A 274 -6.05 17.02 -21.15
C ARG A 274 -4.77 16.80 -21.96
N ALA A 275 -4.07 15.69 -21.73
CA ALA A 275 -2.88 15.32 -22.49
C ALA A 275 -3.20 14.68 -23.86
N GLY A 276 -4.47 14.46 -24.21
CA GLY A 276 -4.87 13.75 -25.43
C GLY A 276 -4.49 12.27 -25.43
N SER A 277 -4.21 11.68 -24.26
CA SER A 277 -3.77 10.30 -24.10
C SER A 277 -4.97 9.37 -23.89
N GLU A 278 -5.01 8.22 -24.57
CA GLU A 278 -6.04 7.18 -24.34
C GLU A 278 -5.92 6.46 -22.99
N GLU A 279 -4.90 6.79 -22.19
CA GLU A 279 -4.69 6.23 -20.85
C GLU A 279 -5.80 6.60 -19.84
N TRP A 280 -6.76 7.48 -20.20
CA TRP A 280 -7.91 7.81 -19.36
C TRP A 280 -8.87 6.63 -19.11
N ARG A 281 -8.83 5.57 -19.95
CA ARG A 281 -9.73 4.42 -19.83
C ARG A 281 -9.47 3.62 -18.56
N GLN A 282 -8.23 3.30 -18.24
CA GLN A 282 -7.88 2.56 -17.02
C GLN A 282 -8.39 3.24 -15.73
N PRO A 283 -8.12 4.53 -15.46
CA PRO A 283 -8.66 5.19 -14.28
C PRO A 283 -10.18 5.33 -14.31
N LEU A 284 -10.85 5.36 -15.47
CA LEU A 284 -12.31 5.31 -15.54
C LEU A 284 -12.88 4.00 -14.99
N TYR A 285 -12.39 2.85 -15.45
CA TYR A 285 -12.85 1.56 -14.92
C TYR A 285 -12.49 1.40 -13.44
N ASN A 286 -11.33 1.93 -13.03
CA ASN A 286 -10.93 1.96 -11.63
C ASN A 286 -11.88 2.83 -10.78
N ALA A 287 -12.33 3.98 -11.30
CA ALA A 287 -13.34 4.80 -10.64
C ALA A 287 -14.65 4.02 -10.44
N GLY A 288 -15.09 3.26 -11.45
CA GLY A 288 -16.25 2.36 -11.35
C GLY A 288 -16.09 1.31 -10.24
N LYS A 289 -14.90 0.74 -10.09
CA LYS A 289 -14.55 -0.16 -8.98
C LYS A 289 -14.77 0.53 -7.62
N TYR A 290 -14.22 1.73 -7.40
CA TYR A 290 -14.39 2.42 -6.11
C TYR A 290 -15.81 2.96 -5.88
N ILE A 291 -16.56 3.31 -6.93
CA ILE A 291 -18.00 3.60 -6.81
C ILE A 291 -18.75 2.39 -6.26
N SER A 292 -18.45 1.19 -6.77
CA SER A 292 -19.08 -0.04 -6.26
C SER A 292 -18.75 -0.29 -4.78
N SER A 293 -17.51 -0.05 -4.36
CA SER A 293 -17.13 -0.18 -2.94
C SER A 293 -17.76 0.91 -2.06
N LEU A 294 -17.84 2.15 -2.54
CA LEU A 294 -18.53 3.25 -1.87
C LEU A 294 -20.00 2.91 -1.60
N LEU A 295 -20.70 2.34 -2.59
CA LEU A 295 -22.09 1.90 -2.44
C LEU A 295 -22.23 0.88 -1.29
N VAL A 296 -21.35 -0.13 -1.24
CA VAL A 296 -21.38 -1.13 -0.17
C VAL A 296 -21.18 -0.48 1.20
N VAL A 297 -20.16 0.37 1.35
CA VAL A 297 -19.85 1.01 2.63
C VAL A 297 -20.97 1.95 3.07
N ILE A 298 -21.53 2.76 2.16
CA ILE A 298 -22.66 3.65 2.47
C ILE A 298 -23.88 2.86 2.94
N LEU A 299 -24.24 1.78 2.24
CA LEU A 299 -25.34 0.90 2.65
C LEU A 299 -25.08 0.23 4.00
N SER A 300 -23.82 -0.09 4.30
CA SER A 300 -23.39 -0.69 5.56
C SER A 300 -23.62 0.23 6.75
N VAL A 301 -23.25 1.52 6.61
CA VAL A 301 -23.26 2.48 7.72
C VAL A 301 -24.59 3.24 7.86
N THR A 302 -25.42 3.25 6.82
CA THR A 302 -26.75 3.89 6.86
C THR A 302 -27.89 2.93 7.21
N GLY A 303 -27.60 1.63 7.35
CA GLY A 303 -28.62 0.61 7.63
C GLY A 303 -29.50 0.33 6.40
N GLY A 304 -28.89 0.31 5.21
CA GLY A 304 -29.58 0.01 3.96
C GLY A 304 -30.22 -1.39 3.96
N ARG A 305 -31.22 -1.59 3.09
CA ARG A 305 -31.90 -2.90 2.94
C ARG A 305 -30.87 -4.00 2.64
N SER A 306 -30.94 -5.10 3.40
CA SER A 306 -29.96 -6.19 3.39
C SER A 306 -29.72 -6.79 2.00
N GLU A 307 -30.76 -6.85 1.17
CA GLU A 307 -30.75 -7.37 -0.20
C GLU A 307 -29.93 -6.48 -1.15
N TYR A 308 -30.09 -5.16 -1.08
CA TYR A 308 -29.34 -4.23 -1.92
C TYR A 308 -27.88 -4.18 -1.49
N TRP A 309 -27.62 -4.24 -0.19
CA TRP A 309 -26.27 -4.36 0.33
C TRP A 309 -25.60 -5.65 -0.17
N LEU A 310 -26.30 -6.79 -0.13
CA LEU A 310 -25.75 -8.08 -0.58
C LEU A 310 -25.42 -8.05 -2.07
N ILE A 311 -26.32 -7.56 -2.93
CA ILE A 311 -26.08 -7.43 -4.38
C ILE A 311 -24.88 -6.51 -4.64
N ALA A 312 -24.84 -5.34 -4.01
CA ALA A 312 -23.73 -4.41 -4.13
C ALA A 312 -22.40 -5.04 -3.65
N SER A 313 -22.44 -5.81 -2.55
CA SER A 313 -21.28 -6.48 -1.96
C SER A 313 -20.73 -7.57 -2.87
N ILE A 314 -21.59 -8.39 -3.47
CA ILE A 314 -21.19 -9.41 -4.45
C ILE A 314 -20.55 -8.74 -5.67
N TRP A 315 -21.19 -7.72 -6.24
CA TRP A 315 -20.67 -7.00 -7.40
C TRP A 315 -19.31 -6.35 -7.11
N SER A 316 -19.20 -5.59 -6.01
CA SER A 316 -17.96 -4.93 -5.58
C SER A 316 -16.85 -5.94 -5.34
N THR A 317 -17.16 -7.08 -4.69
CA THR A 317 -16.19 -8.15 -4.40
C THR A 317 -15.65 -8.76 -5.68
N LEU A 318 -16.52 -9.13 -6.64
CA LEU A 318 -16.12 -9.72 -7.91
C LEU A 318 -15.32 -8.74 -8.77
N PHE A 319 -15.73 -7.47 -8.82
CA PHE A 319 -15.02 -6.43 -9.56
C PHE A 319 -13.62 -6.22 -8.97
N ALA A 320 -13.53 -6.01 -7.66
CA ALA A 320 -12.25 -5.77 -7.01
C ALA A 320 -11.31 -6.99 -7.07
N PHE A 321 -11.83 -8.21 -6.94
CA PHE A 321 -11.06 -9.44 -7.15
C PHE A 321 -10.52 -9.53 -8.58
N SER A 322 -11.37 -9.30 -9.57
CA SER A 322 -10.97 -9.33 -10.98
C SER A 322 -9.91 -8.26 -11.28
N TRP A 323 -10.04 -7.08 -10.67
CA TRP A 323 -9.06 -6.01 -10.79
C TRP A 323 -7.69 -6.42 -10.24
N ASP A 324 -7.65 -6.98 -9.03
CA ASP A 324 -6.41 -7.36 -8.37
C ASP A 324 -5.66 -8.43 -9.20
N VAL A 325 -6.37 -9.45 -9.68
CA VAL A 325 -5.78 -10.54 -10.48
C VAL A 325 -5.36 -10.08 -11.88
N LEU A 326 -6.25 -9.42 -12.63
CA LEU A 326 -6.06 -9.15 -14.06
C LEU A 326 -5.27 -7.88 -14.32
N VAL A 327 -5.44 -6.84 -13.50
CA VAL A 327 -4.89 -5.50 -13.72
C VAL A 327 -3.68 -5.26 -12.82
N ASP A 328 -3.85 -5.38 -11.51
CA ASP A 328 -2.78 -5.05 -10.56
C ASP A 328 -1.66 -6.08 -10.56
N TRP A 329 -1.99 -7.36 -10.79
CA TRP A 329 -1.02 -8.45 -10.89
C TRP A 329 -0.81 -8.93 -12.33
N GLY A 330 -1.58 -8.52 -13.33
CA GLY A 330 -1.35 -8.93 -14.72
C GLY A 330 -1.32 -10.46 -14.97
N ILE A 331 -1.98 -11.25 -14.13
CA ILE A 331 -2.09 -12.72 -14.22
C ILE A 331 -3.54 -13.14 -14.49
N GLY A 332 -3.78 -14.42 -14.80
CA GLY A 332 -5.08 -14.95 -15.21
C GLY A 332 -5.08 -15.48 -16.65
N PRO A 333 -6.23 -16.03 -17.10
CA PRO A 333 -6.37 -16.62 -18.43
C PRO A 333 -5.90 -15.67 -19.53
N GLN A 334 -5.02 -16.14 -20.41
CA GLN A 334 -4.48 -15.33 -21.51
C GLN A 334 -5.55 -14.62 -22.35
N PRO A 335 -6.66 -15.26 -22.78
CA PRO A 335 -7.71 -14.58 -23.54
C PRO A 335 -8.34 -13.42 -22.76
N LEU A 336 -8.59 -13.64 -21.46
CA LEU A 336 -9.19 -12.64 -20.60
C LEU A 336 -8.25 -11.45 -20.36
N ARG A 337 -6.95 -11.70 -20.13
CA ARG A 337 -5.95 -10.64 -20.01
C ARG A 337 -5.82 -9.81 -21.29
N ARG A 338 -5.83 -10.46 -22.46
CA ARG A 338 -5.81 -9.78 -23.77
C ARG A 338 -7.05 -8.90 -23.94
N PHE A 339 -8.23 -9.42 -23.61
CA PHE A 339 -9.47 -8.66 -23.64
C PHE A 339 -9.42 -7.44 -22.71
N VAL A 340 -9.09 -7.63 -21.43
CA VAL A 340 -9.01 -6.54 -20.45
C VAL A 340 -7.99 -5.50 -20.89
N ARG A 341 -6.79 -5.89 -21.33
CA ARG A 341 -5.78 -4.93 -21.82
C ARG A 341 -6.29 -4.14 -23.03
N SER A 342 -7.01 -4.76 -23.95
CA SER A 342 -7.59 -4.06 -25.10
C SER A 342 -8.66 -3.01 -24.69
N LEU A 343 -9.37 -3.25 -23.59
CA LEU A 343 -10.31 -2.28 -23.04
C LEU A 343 -9.63 -1.13 -22.30
N LEU A 344 -8.58 -1.43 -21.53
CA LEU A 344 -7.93 -0.46 -20.65
C LEU A 344 -6.87 0.40 -21.36
N THR A 345 -6.12 -0.17 -22.30
CA THR A 345 -4.99 0.47 -22.99
C THR A 345 -4.94 0.06 -24.47
N PRO A 346 -5.87 0.56 -25.31
CA PRO A 346 -5.96 0.18 -26.73
C PRO A 346 -4.78 0.68 -27.58
N SER A 347 -4.15 1.80 -27.20
CA SER A 347 -3.04 2.43 -27.92
C SER A 347 -1.67 1.75 -27.73
N GLN A 348 -1.52 0.84 -26.76
CA GLN A 348 -0.26 0.11 -26.62
C GLN A 348 -0.14 -0.94 -27.73
N PRO A 349 0.96 -0.94 -28.52
CA PRO A 349 1.11 -1.87 -29.63
C PRO A 349 0.96 -3.31 -29.14
N ARG A 350 0.35 -4.16 -29.98
CA ARG A 350 0.18 -5.62 -29.76
C ARG A 350 1.50 -6.39 -29.60
N ASN A 351 2.63 -5.69 -29.59
CA ASN A 351 3.99 -6.21 -29.70
C ASN A 351 4.74 -6.07 -28.38
N GLY A 352 4.17 -6.57 -27.28
CA GLY A 352 5.01 -7.27 -26.33
C GLY A 352 5.17 -8.65 -26.92
N GLY A 353 6.31 -8.93 -27.58
CA GLY A 353 6.59 -10.21 -28.20
C GLY A 353 6.03 -11.33 -27.33
N GLU A 354 5.25 -12.23 -27.93
CA GLU A 354 4.90 -13.47 -27.27
C GLU A 354 6.21 -14.05 -26.76
N PHE A 355 6.47 -13.92 -25.46
CA PHE A 355 7.51 -14.68 -24.82
C PHE A 355 7.07 -16.13 -25.03
N LYS A 356 7.68 -16.79 -26.02
CA LYS A 356 7.53 -18.21 -26.27
C LYS A 356 7.66 -18.90 -24.91
N GLY A 357 6.59 -19.51 -24.42
CA GLY A 357 6.54 -20.14 -23.09
C GLY A 357 5.61 -19.50 -22.05
N ALA A 358 4.79 -18.49 -22.38
CA ALA A 358 3.76 -18.02 -21.45
C ALA A 358 2.72 -19.13 -21.17
N SER A 359 2.60 -19.53 -19.89
CA SER A 359 1.53 -20.42 -19.43
C SER A 359 0.15 -19.77 -19.65
N TYR A 360 -0.89 -20.57 -19.85
CA TYR A 360 -2.27 -20.09 -20.05
C TYR A 360 -2.73 -19.14 -18.92
N TRP A 361 -2.27 -19.37 -17.68
CA TRP A 361 -2.72 -18.64 -16.49
C TRP A 361 -1.74 -17.59 -15.97
N LEU A 362 -0.44 -17.70 -16.28
CA LEU A 362 0.59 -16.85 -15.67
C LEU A 362 1.37 -16.07 -16.73
N ARG A 363 1.94 -14.94 -16.32
CA ARG A 363 2.84 -14.16 -17.17
C ARG A 363 4.23 -14.83 -17.28
N PRO A 364 4.97 -14.60 -18.38
CA PRO A 364 6.26 -15.25 -18.64
C PRO A 364 7.36 -14.76 -17.66
N VAL A 365 7.48 -13.45 -17.49
CA VAL A 365 8.44 -12.82 -16.57
C VAL A 365 7.84 -12.74 -15.17
N ARG A 366 8.53 -13.35 -14.20
CA ARG A 366 8.11 -13.46 -12.80
C ARG A 366 9.34 -13.49 -11.91
N VAL A 367 9.23 -12.88 -10.74
CA VAL A 367 10.25 -12.93 -9.70
C VAL A 367 10.05 -14.13 -8.78
N PHE A 368 8.80 -14.51 -8.51
CA PHE A 368 8.47 -15.60 -7.59
C PHE A 368 8.19 -16.92 -8.34
N GLU A 369 8.19 -18.03 -7.61
CA GLU A 369 7.76 -19.31 -8.17
C GLU A 369 6.25 -19.32 -8.49
N PRO A 370 5.80 -20.07 -9.52
CA PRO A 370 4.40 -20.13 -9.95
C PRO A 370 3.38 -20.42 -8.83
N LYS A 371 3.73 -21.27 -7.86
CA LYS A 371 2.86 -21.65 -6.74
C LYS A 371 2.41 -20.44 -5.92
N TRP A 372 3.28 -19.46 -5.72
CA TRP A 372 2.98 -18.27 -4.91
C TRP A 372 1.92 -17.37 -5.55
N TYR A 373 1.86 -17.30 -6.88
CA TYR A 373 0.81 -16.56 -7.59
C TYR A 373 -0.55 -17.24 -7.45
N VAL A 374 -0.60 -18.58 -7.56
CA VAL A 374 -1.84 -19.35 -7.38
C VAL A 374 -2.34 -19.22 -5.95
N THR A 375 -1.43 -19.34 -4.97
CA THR A 375 -1.75 -19.12 -3.55
C THR A 375 -2.29 -17.71 -3.32
N ALA A 376 -1.67 -16.68 -3.90
CA ALA A 376 -2.13 -15.30 -3.77
C ALA A 376 -3.55 -15.11 -4.33
N ILE A 377 -3.89 -15.71 -5.47
CA ILE A 377 -5.25 -15.67 -6.03
C ILE A 377 -6.26 -16.29 -5.07
N VAL A 378 -5.97 -17.48 -4.54
CA VAL A 378 -6.88 -18.19 -3.64
C VAL A 378 -7.06 -17.45 -2.31
N VAL A 379 -5.94 -17.03 -1.71
CA VAL A 379 -5.94 -16.28 -0.45
C VAL A 379 -6.69 -14.96 -0.61
N ASP A 380 -6.49 -14.26 -1.72
CA ASP A 380 -7.18 -13.00 -1.97
C ASP A 380 -8.70 -13.17 -2.12
N LEU A 381 -9.14 -14.20 -2.85
CA LEU A 381 -10.58 -14.50 -2.97
C LEU A 381 -11.21 -14.79 -1.60
N VAL A 382 -10.60 -15.70 -0.82
CA VAL A 382 -11.15 -16.11 0.49
C VAL A 382 -11.12 -14.95 1.49
N ALA A 383 -10.00 -14.23 1.59
CA ALA A 383 -9.87 -13.11 2.51
C ALA A 383 -10.82 -11.95 2.19
N ARG A 384 -11.13 -11.73 0.90
CA ARG A 384 -12.08 -10.68 0.46
C ARG A 384 -13.52 -10.97 0.86
N LEU A 385 -13.92 -12.24 0.94
CA LEU A 385 -15.20 -12.62 1.55
C LEU A 385 -15.22 -12.24 3.05
N GLY A 386 -14.08 -12.36 3.72
CA GLY A 386 -13.89 -11.87 5.09
C GLY A 386 -14.13 -10.36 5.22
N TRP A 387 -13.64 -9.55 4.27
CA TRP A 387 -13.91 -8.10 4.24
C TRP A 387 -15.40 -7.78 4.08
N ALA A 388 -16.14 -8.53 3.24
CA ALA A 388 -17.58 -8.33 3.09
C ALA A 388 -18.34 -8.60 4.39
N VAL A 389 -17.97 -9.66 5.12
CA VAL A 389 -18.51 -9.95 6.47
C VAL A 389 -18.09 -8.86 7.48
N TYR A 390 -16.87 -8.36 7.35
CA TYR A 390 -16.30 -7.34 8.23
C TYR A 390 -17.03 -5.99 8.20
N ILE A 391 -17.74 -5.69 7.10
CA ILE A 391 -18.48 -4.44 6.91
C ILE A 391 -20.00 -4.64 6.86
N SER A 392 -20.55 -5.83 7.15
CA SER A 392 -21.99 -6.08 7.02
C SER A 392 -22.85 -5.12 7.88
N PRO A 393 -24.06 -4.71 7.42
CA PRO A 393 -24.97 -3.91 8.23
C PRO A 393 -25.32 -4.62 9.53
N SER A 394 -25.57 -3.84 10.59
CA SER A 394 -26.03 -4.35 11.88
C SER A 394 -25.11 -5.45 12.46
N GLN A 395 -23.81 -5.16 12.60
CA GLN A 395 -22.85 -6.05 13.28
C GLN A 395 -23.17 -6.20 14.78
N THR A 396 -24.25 -6.91 15.09
CA THR A 396 -24.55 -7.43 16.44
C THR A 396 -24.03 -8.86 16.60
N VAL A 397 -23.70 -9.54 15.49
CA VAL A 397 -23.34 -10.97 15.43
C VAL A 397 -21.83 -11.22 15.55
N VAL A 398 -20.99 -10.24 15.19
CA VAL A 398 -19.53 -10.42 15.14
C VAL A 398 -18.91 -9.95 16.44
N GLN A 399 -18.55 -10.89 17.31
CA GLN A 399 -17.80 -10.61 18.54
C GLN A 399 -16.50 -9.82 18.23
N GLN A 400 -16.04 -9.02 19.18
CA GLN A 400 -14.87 -8.15 19.01
C GLN A 400 -13.60 -8.91 18.57
N HIS A 401 -13.43 -10.16 19.02
CA HIS A 401 -12.34 -11.04 18.61
C HIS A 401 -12.40 -11.44 17.13
N VAL A 402 -13.59 -11.66 16.59
CA VAL A 402 -13.77 -11.95 15.16
C VAL A 402 -13.44 -10.73 14.32
N SER A 403 -13.78 -9.52 14.80
CA SER A 403 -13.37 -8.27 14.14
C SER A 403 -11.85 -8.08 14.09
N LEU A 404 -11.14 -8.49 15.15
CA LEU A 404 -9.67 -8.49 15.16
C LEU A 404 -9.08 -9.49 14.15
N LEU A 405 -9.63 -10.72 14.10
CA LEU A 405 -9.21 -11.75 13.15
C LEU A 405 -9.41 -11.29 11.70
N LEU A 406 -10.60 -10.77 11.38
CA LEU A 406 -10.92 -10.27 10.04
C LEU A 406 -10.02 -9.09 9.64
N GLY A 407 -9.72 -8.17 10.56
CA GLY A 407 -8.75 -7.10 10.33
C GLY A 407 -7.34 -7.62 10.04
N THR A 408 -6.91 -8.65 10.76
CA THR A 408 -5.59 -9.30 10.55
C THR A 408 -5.51 -9.97 9.19
N VAL A 409 -6.56 -10.70 8.80
CA VAL A 409 -6.69 -11.35 7.49
C VAL A 409 -6.67 -10.31 6.36
N GLU A 410 -7.38 -9.19 6.53
CA GLU A 410 -7.41 -8.10 5.53
C GLU A 410 -6.04 -7.44 5.35
N LEU A 411 -5.26 -7.26 6.42
CA LEU A 411 -3.89 -6.74 6.33
C LEU A 411 -2.93 -7.73 5.65
N LEU A 412 -3.03 -9.03 5.93
CA LEU A 412 -2.27 -10.07 5.24
C LEU A 412 -2.61 -10.14 3.74
N ARG A 413 -3.89 -10.02 3.41
CA ARG A 413 -4.36 -9.94 2.02
C ARG A 413 -3.74 -8.74 1.31
N ARG A 414 -3.80 -7.56 1.93
CA ARG A 414 -3.21 -6.33 1.37
C ARG A 414 -1.69 -6.42 1.22
N ALA A 415 -0.98 -7.07 2.15
CA ALA A 415 0.45 -7.32 2.02
C ALA A 415 0.77 -8.24 0.83
N THR A 416 -0.02 -9.31 0.64
CA THR A 416 0.10 -10.19 -0.53
C THR A 416 -0.15 -9.44 -1.82
N TRP A 417 -1.20 -8.60 -1.86
CA TRP A 417 -1.46 -7.70 -3.00
C TRP A 417 -0.28 -6.78 -3.28
N ALA A 418 0.31 -6.17 -2.25
CA ALA A 418 1.43 -5.25 -2.39
C ALA A 418 2.66 -5.92 -3.01
N LEU A 419 3.00 -7.15 -2.59
CA LEU A 419 4.11 -7.92 -3.15
C LEU A 419 4.01 -8.02 -4.68
N LEU A 420 2.87 -8.52 -5.15
CA LEU A 420 2.65 -8.77 -6.58
C LEU A 420 2.40 -7.48 -7.37
N ARG A 421 1.80 -6.46 -6.75
CA ARG A 421 1.53 -5.15 -7.39
C ARG A 421 2.83 -4.42 -7.73
N VAL A 422 3.79 -4.38 -6.80
CA VAL A 422 5.09 -3.71 -7.00
C VAL A 422 5.95 -4.50 -7.98
N GLU A 423 5.95 -5.83 -7.87
CA GLU A 423 6.62 -6.69 -8.87
C GLU A 423 6.07 -6.43 -10.28
N TRP A 424 4.75 -6.36 -10.42
CA TRP A 424 4.13 -6.09 -11.72
C TRP A 424 4.48 -4.70 -12.26
N ALA A 425 4.45 -3.68 -11.41
CA ALA A 425 4.83 -2.32 -11.78
C ALA A 425 6.28 -2.25 -12.28
N GLN A 426 7.19 -3.01 -11.66
CA GLN A 426 8.57 -3.13 -12.14
C GLN A 426 8.64 -3.73 -13.54
N ILE A 427 7.93 -4.83 -13.78
CA ILE A 427 7.93 -5.51 -15.08
C ILE A 427 7.35 -4.58 -16.17
N GLU A 428 6.26 -3.88 -15.88
CA GLU A 428 5.66 -2.90 -16.80
C GLU A 428 6.64 -1.75 -17.11
N ARG A 429 7.35 -1.25 -16.10
CA ARG A 429 8.36 -0.20 -16.28
C ARG A 429 9.53 -0.68 -17.13
N MET A 430 10.06 -1.86 -16.85
CA MET A 430 11.15 -2.46 -17.63
C MET A 430 10.74 -2.68 -19.09
N ALA A 431 9.52 -3.19 -19.34
CA ALA A 431 9.00 -3.38 -20.68
C ALA A 431 8.89 -2.05 -21.46
N LYS A 432 8.41 -0.98 -20.82
CA LYS A 432 8.36 0.36 -21.43
C LYS A 432 9.76 0.89 -21.76
N GLN A 433 10.75 0.67 -20.90
CA GLN A 433 12.14 1.09 -21.13
C GLN A 433 12.80 0.33 -22.28
N VAL A 434 12.61 -0.98 -22.35
CA VAL A 434 13.11 -1.81 -23.46
C VAL A 434 12.51 -1.33 -24.78
N HIS A 435 11.19 -1.13 -24.83
CA HIS A 435 10.53 -0.66 -26.03
C HIS A 435 11.02 0.73 -26.48
N ALA A 436 11.21 1.66 -25.54
CA ALA A 436 11.78 2.97 -25.83
C ALA A 436 13.22 2.87 -26.37
N ALA A 437 14.04 1.97 -25.83
CA ALA A 437 15.39 1.72 -26.30
C ALA A 437 15.40 1.09 -27.71
N GLU A 438 14.51 0.14 -28.00
CA GLU A 438 14.35 -0.46 -29.33
C GLU A 438 13.96 0.59 -30.39
N LEU A 439 13.02 1.48 -30.06
CA LEU A 439 12.63 2.60 -30.91
C LEU A 439 13.81 3.54 -31.17
N GLN A 440 14.57 3.87 -30.12
CA GLN A 440 15.75 4.73 -30.25
C GLN A 440 16.80 4.09 -31.16
N ILE A 441 17.11 2.81 -30.98
CA ILE A 441 18.04 2.07 -31.83
C ILE A 441 17.56 2.05 -33.28
N GLY A 442 16.26 1.84 -33.51
CA GLY A 442 15.67 1.89 -34.85
C GLY A 442 15.77 3.27 -35.51
N MET A 443 15.54 4.34 -34.74
CA MET A 443 15.70 5.72 -35.20
C MET A 443 17.16 6.04 -35.52
N ASP A 444 18.09 5.62 -34.66
CA ASP A 444 19.53 5.84 -34.84
C ASP A 444 20.04 5.06 -36.06
N ALA A 445 19.56 3.83 -36.27
CA ALA A 445 19.87 3.03 -37.46
C ALA A 445 19.31 3.67 -38.74
N MET A 446 18.07 4.18 -38.72
CA MET A 446 17.50 4.94 -39.85
C MET A 446 18.30 6.22 -40.13
N ALA A 447 18.69 6.96 -39.09
CA ALA A 447 19.51 8.16 -39.23
C ALA A 447 20.88 7.84 -39.82
N ALA A 448 21.52 6.76 -39.37
CA ALA A 448 22.81 6.30 -39.91
C ALA A 448 22.75 5.92 -41.40
N VAL A 449 21.60 5.44 -41.90
CA VAL A 449 21.40 5.15 -43.33
C VAL A 449 21.00 6.41 -44.12
N THR A 450 20.19 7.29 -43.54
CA THR A 450 19.59 8.43 -44.26
C THR A 450 20.53 9.63 -44.36
N VAL A 451 21.36 9.87 -43.34
CA VAL A 451 22.28 11.01 -43.29
C VAL A 451 23.37 10.94 -44.38
N PRO A 452 24.04 9.80 -44.61
CA PRO A 452 25.00 9.68 -45.71
C PRO A 452 24.33 9.83 -47.08
N LYS A 453 23.11 9.30 -47.25
CA LYS A 453 22.34 9.36 -48.50
C LYS A 453 21.89 10.79 -48.83
N LEU A 454 21.60 11.60 -47.82
CA LEU A 454 21.33 13.04 -47.97
C LEU A 454 22.60 13.87 -48.22
N GLN A 455 23.75 13.44 -47.72
CA GLN A 455 25.05 14.05 -48.05
C GLN A 455 25.48 13.75 -49.49
N GLU A 456 25.20 12.55 -50.02
CA GLU A 456 25.45 12.21 -51.43
C GLU A 456 24.53 12.97 -52.41
N LEU A 457 23.32 13.34 -51.98
CA LEU A 457 22.37 14.13 -52.77
C LEU A 457 22.61 15.65 -52.69
N ARG A 458 23.57 16.09 -51.86
CA ARG A 458 23.92 17.51 -51.75
C ARG A 458 24.90 17.87 -52.86
N GLU A 459 24.38 18.08 -54.07
CA GLU A 459 25.17 18.70 -55.14
C GLU A 459 25.72 20.05 -54.64
N PRO A 460 26.98 20.40 -54.97
CA PRO A 460 27.53 21.69 -54.60
C PRO A 460 26.72 22.77 -55.31
N LEU A 461 25.88 23.47 -54.54
CA LEU A 461 25.17 24.66 -55.02
C LEU A 461 26.21 25.72 -55.37
N LEU A 462 26.57 25.79 -56.65
CA LEU A 462 27.36 26.89 -57.20
C LEU A 462 26.66 28.22 -56.89
N PRO A 463 27.40 29.27 -56.52
CA PRO A 463 26.82 30.57 -56.28
C PRO A 463 26.10 31.07 -57.54
N PRO A 464 25.01 31.84 -57.41
CA PRO A 464 24.21 32.29 -58.55
C PRO A 464 24.99 33.15 -59.57
N THR A 465 26.17 33.64 -59.21
CA THR A 465 27.10 34.40 -60.06
C THR A 465 28.04 33.53 -60.92
N ALA A 466 28.00 32.20 -60.79
CA ALA A 466 28.90 31.31 -61.54
C ALA A 466 28.65 31.40 -63.05
N THR A 467 29.74 31.63 -63.79
CA THR A 467 29.79 31.70 -65.26
C THR A 467 29.44 30.36 -65.90
N LYS A 468 29.11 30.38 -67.20
CA LYS A 468 28.66 29.18 -67.92
C LYS A 468 29.75 28.09 -68.00
N GLU A 469 31.02 28.49 -68.04
CA GLU A 469 32.18 27.58 -68.05
C GLU A 469 32.41 26.92 -66.69
N GLU A 470 32.34 27.68 -65.59
CA GLU A 470 32.47 27.14 -64.22
C GLU A 470 31.37 26.10 -63.91
N ARG A 471 30.16 26.28 -64.46
CA ARG A 471 29.07 25.29 -64.34
C ARG A 471 29.35 24.00 -65.10
N ILE A 472 30.00 24.10 -66.26
CA ILE A 472 30.34 22.93 -67.09
C ILE A 472 31.49 22.15 -66.44
N GLU A 473 32.51 22.82 -65.92
CA GLU A 473 33.62 22.18 -65.20
C GLU A 473 33.15 21.47 -63.93
N ALA A 474 32.28 22.10 -63.14
CA ALA A 474 31.71 21.46 -61.95
C ALA A 474 30.88 20.22 -62.30
N GLN A 475 30.12 20.26 -63.40
CA GLN A 475 29.34 19.10 -63.87
C GLN A 475 30.24 17.95 -64.36
N LEU A 476 31.34 18.27 -65.05
CA LEU A 476 32.32 17.29 -65.49
C LEU A 476 33.06 16.65 -64.31
N ALA A 477 33.44 17.44 -63.31
CA ALA A 477 34.06 16.94 -62.08
C ALA A 477 33.10 16.04 -61.28
N LEU A 478 31.81 16.38 -61.22
CA LEU A 478 30.77 15.55 -60.59
C LEU A 478 30.59 14.21 -61.32
N ASN A 479 30.61 14.24 -62.66
CA ASN A 479 30.51 13.02 -63.48
C ASN A 479 31.75 12.13 -63.35
N ALA A 480 32.96 12.70 -63.25
CA ALA A 480 34.19 11.96 -63.01
C ALA A 480 34.21 11.29 -61.63
N MET A 481 33.77 12.00 -60.58
CA MET A 481 33.63 11.43 -59.24
C MET A 481 32.58 10.30 -59.17
N ARG A 482 31.48 10.40 -59.93
CA ARG A 482 30.49 9.32 -60.04
C ARG A 482 31.07 8.08 -60.73
N MET A 483 31.89 8.26 -61.78
CA MET A 483 32.56 7.15 -62.45
C MET A 483 33.61 6.46 -61.58
N GLU A 484 34.42 7.19 -60.80
CA GLU A 484 35.37 6.57 -59.86
C GLU A 484 34.68 5.71 -58.79
N LYS A 485 33.51 6.15 -58.30
CA LYS A 485 32.70 5.41 -57.32
C LYS A 485 32.01 4.17 -57.87
N GLU A 486 31.72 4.11 -59.17
CA GLU A 486 31.18 2.89 -59.82
C GLU A 486 32.28 1.85 -60.10
N ILE A 487 33.55 2.24 -60.03
CA ILE A 487 34.71 1.38 -60.30
C ILE A 487 35.33 0.81 -58.99
N SER A 488 35.07 1.42 -57.83
CA SER A 488 35.43 0.87 -56.50
C SER A 488 34.31 0.04 -55.89
#